data_AF-A0A8T0RAU2-F1
#
_entry.id   AF-A0A8T0RAU2-F1
#
_cell.length_a   1.000
_cell.length_b   1.000
_cell.length_c   1.000
_cell.angle_alpha   90.00
_cell.angle_beta   90.00
_cell.angle_gamma   90.00
#
_symmetry.space_group_name_H-M   'P 1'
#
loop_
_entity.id
_entity.type
_entity.pdbx_description
1 polymer ?
#
loop_
_entity_poly.entity_id
_entity_poly.type
_entity_poly.pdbx_seq_one_letter_code
_entity_poly.pdbx_strand_id
1 'polypeptide(L)'
;MQELLESWLPLNSPQYKFKLFGFAIIFWGLWTVRNKMAIEKVFVRDPTNILYKILTYMQKWRVLLKAGERERLDGLADKLRVWIQYFVKKRGEDDGVFGD
;
A
#
# COMPACT_ATOMS: atom_id res chain seq x y z
N MET A 1 -4.91 13.66 13.32
CA MET A 1 -6.06 12.72 13.27
C MET A 1 -7.28 13.32 12.62
N GLN A 2 -7.65 14.58 12.93
CA GLN A 2 -8.81 15.26 12.34
C GLN A 2 -8.74 15.37 10.82
N GLU A 3 -7.64 15.83 10.22
CA GLU A 3 -7.52 15.92 8.75
C GLU A 3 -7.67 14.57 8.03
N LEU A 4 -7.21 13.49 8.66
CA LEU A 4 -7.28 12.13 8.14
C LEU A 4 -8.72 11.61 8.13
N LEU A 5 -9.52 11.99 9.13
CA LEU A 5 -10.93 11.63 9.25
C LEU A 5 -11.84 12.55 8.44
N GLU A 6 -11.54 13.85 8.37
CA GLU A 6 -12.42 14.84 7.74
C GLU A 6 -12.23 14.92 6.23
N SER A 7 -10.98 14.93 5.74
CA SER A 7 -10.70 15.08 4.30
C SER A 7 -10.55 13.74 3.57
N TRP A 8 -9.89 12.75 4.19
CA TRP A 8 -9.62 11.46 3.53
C TRP A 8 -10.73 10.43 3.73
N LEU A 9 -11.37 10.43 4.91
CA LEU A 9 -12.38 9.47 5.34
C LEU A 9 -13.70 10.13 5.78
N PRO A 10 -14.34 10.99 4.95
CA PRO A 10 -15.60 11.61 5.33
C PRO A 10 -16.61 10.53 5.72
N LEU A 11 -16.99 10.53 6.99
CA LEU A 11 -17.82 9.52 7.66
C LEU A 11 -19.18 9.33 6.99
N ASN A 12 -19.62 10.31 6.20
CA ASN A 12 -20.89 10.33 5.49
C ASN A 12 -20.83 9.91 4.02
N SER A 13 -19.72 9.31 3.55
CA SER A 13 -19.63 8.87 2.15
C SER A 13 -20.20 7.46 1.94
N PRO A 14 -20.94 7.19 0.84
CA PRO A 14 -21.45 5.85 0.52
C PRO A 14 -20.36 4.77 0.37
N GLN A 15 -19.10 5.21 0.24
CA GLN A 15 -17.94 4.36 -0.03
C GLN A 15 -16.97 4.33 1.16
N TYR A 16 -17.43 4.79 2.33
CA TYR A 16 -16.65 4.84 3.56
C TYR A 16 -16.08 3.47 3.95
N LYS A 17 -16.89 2.40 3.87
CA LYS A 17 -16.47 1.03 4.19
C LYS A 17 -15.31 0.55 3.30
N PHE A 18 -15.38 0.84 2.01
CA PHE A 18 -14.32 0.50 1.05
C PHE A 18 -13.04 1.29 1.33
N LYS A 19 -13.15 2.60 1.59
CA LYS A 19 -12.01 3.44 1.96
C LYS A 19 -11.33 2.92 3.24
N LEU A 20 -12.11 2.63 4.28
CA LEU A 20 -11.60 2.04 5.52
C LEU A 20 -10.89 0.71 5.27
N PHE A 21 -11.43 -0.14 4.40
CA PHE A 21 -10.80 -1.41 4.04
C PHE A 21 -9.43 -1.20 3.38
N GLY A 22 -9.30 -0.23 2.48
CA GLY A 22 -8.02 0.17 1.91
C GLY A 22 -7.02 0.64 2.96
N PHE A 23 -7.45 1.48 3.90
CA PHE A 23 -6.62 1.90 5.04
C PHE A 23 -6.19 0.71 5.92
N ALA A 24 -7.11 -0.21 6.21
CA ALA A 24 -6.81 -1.40 6.99
C ALA A 24 -5.72 -2.25 6.33
N ILE A 25 -5.75 -2.41 4.99
CA ILE A 25 -4.70 -3.11 4.24
C ILE A 25 -3.33 -2.42 4.40
N ILE A 26 -3.29 -1.09 4.26
CA ILE A 26 -2.05 -0.32 4.38
C ILE A 26 -1.49 -0.42 5.81
N PHE A 27 -2.32 -0.18 6.81
CA PHE A 27 -1.94 -0.31 8.22
C PHE A 27 -1.47 -1.72 8.55
N TRP A 28 -2.13 -2.75 8.04
CA TRP A 28 -1.71 -4.14 8.21
C TRP A 28 -0.33 -4.40 7.58
N GLY A 29 -0.09 -3.90 6.36
CA GLY A 29 1.21 -3.97 5.69
C GLY A 29 2.33 -3.36 6.54
N LEU A 30 2.13 -2.14 7.02
CA LEU A 30 3.09 -1.43 7.87
C LEU A 30 3.31 -2.14 9.22
N TRP A 31 2.24 -2.60 9.85
CA TRP A 31 2.28 -3.34 11.11
C TRP A 31 3.10 -4.63 10.98
N THR A 32 2.88 -5.42 9.92
CA THR A 32 3.62 -6.67 9.71
C THR A 32 5.10 -6.43 9.46
N VAL A 33 5.45 -5.34 8.78
CA VAL A 33 6.84 -4.93 8.56
C VAL A 33 7.49 -4.51 9.87
N ARG A 34 6.83 -3.65 10.65
CA ARG A 34 7.30 -3.24 11.97
C ARG A 34 7.51 -4.43 12.90
N ASN A 35 6.56 -5.35 12.97
CA ASN A 35 6.69 -6.55 13.81
C ASN A 35 7.80 -7.47 13.34
N LYS A 36 7.96 -7.65 12.03
CA LYS A 36 9.06 -8.45 11.49
C LYS A 36 10.42 -7.84 11.84
N MET A 37 10.56 -6.51 11.75
CA MET A 37 11.77 -5.81 12.17
C MET A 37 12.02 -5.97 13.68
N ALA A 38 10.98 -5.88 14.51
CA ALA A 38 11.10 -6.01 15.97
C ALA A 38 11.48 -7.44 16.41
N ILE A 39 10.90 -8.47 15.78
CA ILE A 39 11.09 -9.87 16.16
C ILE A 39 12.35 -10.46 15.53
N GLU A 40 12.53 -10.31 14.21
CA GLU A 40 13.64 -10.91 13.48
C GLU A 40 14.89 -10.02 13.44
N LYS A 41 14.80 -8.77 13.94
CA LYS A 41 15.87 -7.74 13.87
C LYS A 41 16.37 -7.45 12.44
N VAL A 42 15.60 -7.87 11.43
CA VAL A 42 15.89 -7.61 10.02
C VAL A 42 15.36 -6.23 9.67
N PHE A 43 16.25 -5.26 9.50
CA PHE A 43 15.88 -3.95 8.98
C PHE A 43 15.47 -4.04 7.51
N VAL A 44 14.38 -3.37 7.15
CA VAL A 44 13.98 -3.24 5.75
C VAL A 44 15.02 -2.38 5.03
N ARG A 45 15.84 -3.02 4.19
CA ARG A 45 16.86 -2.34 3.38
C ARG A 45 16.28 -1.56 2.21
N ASP A 46 15.11 -1.97 1.71
CA ASP A 46 14.46 -1.33 0.58
C ASP A 46 12.97 -1.03 0.89
N PRO A 47 12.54 0.24 0.89
CA PRO A 47 11.13 0.61 1.09
C PRO A 47 10.18 -0.04 0.07
N THR A 48 10.66 -0.45 -1.10
CA THR A 48 9.85 -1.14 -2.12
C THR A 48 9.28 -2.45 -1.61
N ASN A 49 9.98 -3.14 -0.70
CA ASN A 49 9.48 -4.38 -0.08
C ASN A 49 8.19 -4.16 0.72
N ILE A 50 8.03 -2.99 1.33
CA ILE A 50 6.81 -2.61 2.06
C ILE A 50 5.65 -2.43 1.09
N LEU A 51 5.91 -1.75 -0.03
CA LEU A 51 4.92 -1.48 -1.07
C LEU A 51 4.43 -2.77 -1.74
N TYR A 52 5.34 -3.70 -2.08
CA TYR A 52 4.97 -5.01 -2.61
C TYR A 52 4.20 -5.87 -1.61
N LYS A 53 4.49 -5.75 -0.30
CA LYS A 53 3.68 -6.38 0.75
C LYS A 53 2.26 -5.84 0.78
N ILE A 54 2.08 -4.52 0.73
CA ILE A 54 0.76 -3.89 0.68
C ILE A 54 -0.01 -4.37 -0.56
N LEU A 55 0.64 -4.40 -1.73
CA LEU A 55 0.05 -4.94 -2.96
C LEU A 55 -0.38 -6.40 -2.81
N THR A 56 0.44 -7.23 -2.16
CA THR A 56 0.11 -8.63 -1.87
C THR A 56 -1.13 -8.74 -0.97
N TYR A 57 -1.25 -7.89 0.05
CA TYR A 57 -2.43 -7.87 0.91
C TYR A 57 -3.68 -7.41 0.16
N MET A 58 -3.58 -6.42 -0.74
CA MET A 58 -4.70 -6.03 -1.61
C MET A 58 -5.20 -7.23 -2.43
N GLN A 59 -4.28 -7.98 -3.07
CA GLN A 59 -4.64 -9.15 -3.87
C GLN A 59 -5.25 -10.29 -3.05
N LYS A 60 -4.72 -10.56 -1.85
CA LYS A 60 -5.22 -11.63 -0.98
C LYS A 60 -6.56 -11.30 -0.35
N TRP A 61 -6.74 -10.05 0.09
CA TRP A 61 -7.92 -9.63 0.82
C TRP A 61 -9.08 -9.25 -0.10
N ARG A 62 -8.87 -9.20 -1.42
CA ARG A 62 -9.92 -8.95 -2.42
C ARG A 62 -11.12 -9.89 -2.27
N VAL A 63 -10.90 -11.14 -1.85
CA VAL A 63 -11.98 -12.12 -1.68
C VAL A 63 -13.03 -11.68 -0.64
N LEU A 64 -12.64 -10.83 0.32
CA LEU A 64 -13.51 -10.31 1.38
C LEU A 64 -14.49 -9.24 0.89
N LEU A 65 -14.26 -8.66 -0.30
CA LEU A 65 -15.08 -7.59 -0.87
C LEU A 65 -16.22 -8.14 -1.74
N LYS A 66 -17.27 -7.32 -1.92
CA LYS A 66 -18.33 -7.58 -2.92
C LYS A 66 -17.81 -7.38 -4.34
N ALA A 67 -18.43 -8.00 -5.34
CA ALA A 67 -17.95 -7.99 -6.73
C ALA A 67 -17.58 -6.59 -7.27
N GLY A 68 -18.44 -5.58 -7.10
CA GLY A 68 -18.14 -4.21 -7.56
C GLY A 68 -17.00 -3.50 -6.80
N GLU A 69 -16.75 -3.89 -5.55
CA GLU A 69 -15.62 -3.36 -4.76
C GLU A 69 -14.31 -4.09 -5.08
N ARG A 70 -14.38 -5.36 -5.51
CA ARG A 70 -13.22 -6.14 -5.98
C ARG A 70 -12.59 -5.49 -7.19
N GLU A 71 -13.39 -5.16 -8.21
CA GLU A 71 -12.90 -4.50 -9.42
C GLU A 71 -12.23 -3.14 -9.12
N ARG A 72 -12.82 -2.37 -8.19
CA ARG A 72 -12.19 -1.13 -7.70
C ARG A 72 -10.86 -1.39 -7.00
N LEU A 73 -10.77 -2.42 -6.16
CA LEU A 73 -9.52 -2.77 -5.48
C LEU A 73 -8.46 -3.26 -6.48
N ASP A 74 -8.85 -4.04 -7.48
CA ASP A 74 -7.96 -4.52 -8.54
C ASP A 74 -7.41 -3.33 -9.35
N GLY A 75 -8.25 -2.37 -9.73
CA GLY A 75 -7.80 -1.14 -10.38
C GLY A 75 -6.86 -0.28 -9.52
N LEU A 76 -7.03 -0.27 -8.19
CA LEU A 76 -6.09 0.39 -7.27
C LEU A 76 -4.76 -0.38 -7.16
N ALA A 77 -4.82 -1.71 -7.10
CA ALA A 77 -3.66 -2.58 -7.05
C ALA A 77 -2.81 -2.43 -8.32
N ASP A 78 -3.44 -2.36 -9.49
CA ASP A 78 -2.74 -2.16 -10.77
C ASP A 78 -2.07 -0.78 -10.84
N LYS A 79 -2.76 0.28 -10.43
CA LYS A 79 -2.17 1.63 -10.35
C LYS A 79 -0.97 1.65 -9.40
N LEU A 80 -1.10 1.03 -8.23
CA LEU A 80 -0.01 0.92 -7.27
C LEU A 80 1.17 0.14 -7.86
N ARG A 81 0.92 -0.97 -8.57
CA ARG A 81 1.95 -1.77 -9.23
C ARG A 81 2.72 -0.96 -10.27
N VAL A 82 2.02 -0.26 -11.17
CA VAL A 82 2.64 0.60 -12.19
C VAL A 82 3.46 1.70 -11.54
N TRP A 83 2.92 2.33 -10.50
CA TRP A 83 3.63 3.37 -9.76
C TRP A 83 4.89 2.84 -9.06
N ILE A 84 4.84 1.66 -8.43
CA ILE A 84 6.01 1.01 -7.83
C ILE A 84 7.09 0.77 -8.89
N GLN A 85 6.72 0.25 -10.06
CA GLN A 85 7.67 0.00 -11.15
C GLN A 85 8.33 1.29 -11.61
N TYR A 86 7.56 2.37 -11.80
CA TYR A 86 8.09 3.69 -12.12
C TYR A 86 9.03 4.21 -11.03
N PHE A 87 8.63 4.10 -9.76
CA PHE A 87 9.42 4.56 -8.63
C PHE A 87 10.76 3.83 -8.51
N VAL A 88 10.77 2.50 -8.73
CA VAL A 88 12.00 1.69 -8.73
C VAL A 88 12.91 2.09 -9.89
N LYS A 89 12.36 2.28 -11.09
CA LYS A 89 13.12 2.71 -12.27
C LYS A 89 13.80 4.07 -12.03
N LYS A 90 13.03 5.04 -11.53
CA LYS A 90 13.54 6.38 -11.25
C LYS A 90 14.65 6.37 -10.20
N ARG A 91 14.52 5.56 -9.14
CA ARG A 91 15.58 5.44 -8.13
C ARG A 91 16.88 4.87 -8.72
N GLY A 92 16.78 3.86 -9.58
CA GLY A 92 17.95 3.29 -10.25
C GLY A 92 18.64 4.25 -11.21
N GLU A 93 17.89 5.17 -11.83
CA GLU A 93 18.45 6.25 -12.65
C GLU A 93 19.21 7.26 -11.78
N ASP A 94 18.64 7.69 -10.65
CA ASP A 94 19.30 8.61 -9.72
C ASP A 94 20.59 8.00 -9.13
N ASP A 95 20.57 6.72 -8.74
CA ASP A 95 21.75 6.00 -8.21
C ASP A 95 22.87 5.84 -9.26
N GLY A 96 22.52 5.77 -10.55
CA GLY A 96 23.47 5.69 -11.66
C GLY A 96 24.13 7.03 -12.02
N VAL A 97 23.52 8.16 -11.66
CA VAL A 97 24.04 9.51 -11.95
C VAL A 97 25.14 9.95 -10.97
N PHE A 98 25.21 9.36 -9.78
CA PHE A 98 26.28 9.64 -8.80
C PHE A 98 27.45 8.63 -8.84
N GLY A 99 27.45 7.73 -9.83
CA GLY A 99 28.38 6.59 -9.92
C GLY A 99 29.53 6.71 -10.93
N ASP A 100 29.66 7.83 -11.66
CA ASP A 100 30.78 8.12 -12.58
C ASP A 100 31.71 9.22 -12.04
#